data_AF-A0A497MPF3-F1
#
_entry.id   AF-A0A497MPF3-F1
#
_cell.length_a   1.000
_cell.length_b   1.000
_cell.length_c   1.000
_cell.angle_alpha   90.00
_cell.angle_beta   90.00
_cell.angle_gamma   90.00
#
_symmetry.space_group_name_H-M   'P 1'
#
loop_
_entity.id
_entity.type
_entity.pdbx_description
1 polymer ?
#
loop_
_entity_poly.entity_id
_entity_poly.type
_entity_poly.pdbx_seq_one_letter_code
_entity_poly.pdbx_strand_id
1 'polypeptide(L)'
;MRICRYRLDGETRIGFYYDDKVVDLETLYMAYRSLGGEKLAGDLERFPVDPLFYLPPDDAGYAMARRLKEFYESNQDRLDSPPITLGVETVKMLKPVPEPKKLILLAGNYAEHVAESGDEIPDKRFTYPYFFMKPPSTTLTDPDEPILIPKTSPSCVDWEVELAAVIGRGGKHIRAEDALSHVAGYTILIDVSDRCLRLNPMRKPRPKDRFFDWLHGKWHDSFAP
;
A
#
# COMPACT_ATOMS: atom_id res chain seq x y z
N MET A 1 -7.80 12.12 -3.97
CA MET A 1 -7.87 12.06 -2.48
C MET A 1 -6.81 11.09 -2.00
N ARG A 2 -6.07 11.40 -0.93
CA ARG A 2 -5.08 10.51 -0.31
C ARG A 2 -5.56 10.16 1.08
N ILE A 3 -5.62 8.87 1.40
CA ILE A 3 -6.04 8.36 2.71
C ILE A 3 -4.87 7.62 3.34
N CYS A 4 -4.71 7.78 4.65
CA CYS A 4 -3.73 7.05 5.43
C CYS A 4 -4.37 6.41 6.66
N ARG A 5 -3.69 5.37 7.16
CA ARG A 5 -3.89 4.84 8.50
C ARG A 5 -2.74 5.32 9.36
N TYR A 6 -3.04 5.64 10.60
CA TYR A 6 -2.03 6.05 11.56
C TYR A 6 -2.42 5.60 12.96
N ARG A 7 -1.47 5.68 13.88
CA ARG A 7 -1.66 5.46 15.30
C ARG A 7 -1.38 6.74 16.07
N LEU A 8 -2.31 7.12 16.93
CA LEU A 8 -2.21 8.23 17.87
C LEU A 8 -2.67 7.73 19.24
N ASP A 9 -1.89 7.95 20.29
CA ASP A 9 -2.20 7.53 21.67
C ASP A 9 -2.59 6.05 21.82
N GLY A 10 -1.97 5.18 21.02
CA GLY A 10 -2.24 3.73 21.01
C GLY A 10 -3.44 3.30 20.17
N GLU A 11 -4.24 4.24 19.67
CA GLU A 11 -5.41 3.96 18.85
C GLU A 11 -5.10 4.05 17.36
N THR A 12 -5.60 3.09 16.59
CA THR A 12 -5.53 3.16 15.13
C THR A 12 -6.67 4.01 14.61
N ARG A 13 -6.34 4.96 13.72
CA ARG A 13 -7.26 5.92 13.13
C ARG A 13 -7.02 6.05 11.63
N ILE A 14 -7.89 6.81 10.98
CA ILE A 14 -7.88 7.04 9.53
C ILE A 14 -8.03 8.53 9.23
N GLY A 15 -7.31 8.99 8.22
CA GLY A 15 -7.20 10.41 7.91
C GLY A 15 -6.96 10.70 6.44
N PHE A 16 -7.16 11.96 6.05
CA PHE A 16 -6.63 12.45 4.79
C PHE A 16 -5.17 12.85 4.94
N TYR A 17 -4.32 12.47 3.99
CA TYR A 17 -2.89 12.73 4.00
C TYR A 17 -2.49 13.87 3.05
N TYR A 18 -1.67 14.80 3.53
CA TYR A 18 -1.19 15.99 2.80
C TYR A 18 0.33 16.20 2.85
N ASP A 19 1.11 15.12 2.96
CA ASP A 19 2.58 15.14 3.05
C ASP A 19 3.13 15.58 4.42
N ASP A 20 2.79 16.77 4.90
CA ASP A 20 3.22 17.32 6.19
C ASP A 20 2.21 17.09 7.33
N LYS A 21 0.97 16.74 6.97
CA LYS A 21 -0.13 16.62 7.93
C LYS A 21 -1.11 15.50 7.61
N VAL A 22 -1.86 15.13 8.64
CA VAL A 22 -3.00 14.24 8.62
C VAL A 22 -4.23 14.98 9.13
N VAL A 23 -5.35 14.83 8.41
CA VAL A 23 -6.66 15.35 8.84
C VAL A 23 -7.47 14.16 9.34
N ASP A 24 -7.70 14.10 10.64
CA ASP A 24 -8.41 13.01 11.33
C ASP A 24 -9.88 12.95 10.86
N LEU A 25 -10.30 11.84 10.25
CA LEU A 25 -11.64 11.74 9.64
C LEU A 25 -12.77 11.76 10.66
N GLU A 26 -12.55 11.18 11.84
CA GLU A 26 -13.56 11.11 12.89
C GLU A 26 -13.79 12.51 13.47
N THR A 27 -12.70 13.20 13.81
CA THR A 27 -12.75 14.58 14.32
C THR A 27 -13.34 15.53 13.28
N LEU A 28 -12.98 15.35 12.00
CA LEU A 28 -13.55 16.11 10.90
C LEU A 28 -15.06 15.85 10.73
N TYR A 29 -15.52 14.61 10.85
CA TYR A 29 -16.94 14.28 10.80
C TYR A 29 -17.70 14.90 11.97
N MET A 30 -17.15 14.88 13.18
CA MET A 30 -17.78 15.54 14.34
C MET A 30 -17.93 17.04 14.11
N ALA A 31 -16.92 17.70 13.54
CA ALA A 31 -17.00 19.12 13.17
C ALA A 31 -18.00 19.39 12.04
N TYR A 32 -18.07 18.50 11.04
CA TYR A 32 -19.09 18.56 9.99
C TYR A 32 -20.51 18.48 10.58
N ARG A 33 -20.74 17.56 11.52
CA ARG A 33 -22.03 17.40 12.19
C ARG A 33 -22.38 18.58 13.10
N SER A 34 -21.41 19.15 13.82
CA SER A 34 -21.65 20.31 14.70
C SER A 34 -22.01 21.58 13.92
N LEU A 35 -21.55 21.68 12.67
CA LEU A 35 -21.89 22.77 11.75
C LEU A 35 -23.15 22.50 10.91
N GLY A 36 -23.97 21.51 11.30
CA GLY A 36 -25.27 21.23 10.68
C GLY A 36 -25.22 20.28 9.49
N GLY A 37 -24.08 19.63 9.23
CA GLY A 37 -23.94 18.61 8.20
C GLY A 37 -24.89 17.43 8.44
N GLU A 38 -25.42 16.84 7.38
CA GLU A 38 -26.33 15.68 7.45
C GLU A 38 -25.64 14.40 7.93
N LYS A 39 -26.39 13.32 8.20
CA LYS A 39 -25.78 12.04 8.54
C LYS A 39 -25.17 11.42 7.28
N LEU A 40 -23.94 10.92 7.38
CA LEU A 40 -23.27 10.23 6.28
C LEU A 40 -23.09 8.76 6.62
N ALA A 41 -23.11 7.89 5.60
CA ALA A 41 -22.91 6.44 5.73
C ALA A 41 -23.76 5.75 6.82
N GLY A 42 -24.98 6.24 7.09
CA GLY A 42 -25.91 5.62 8.05
C GLY A 42 -25.63 5.90 9.54
N ASP A 43 -24.72 6.83 9.87
CA ASP A 43 -24.25 7.12 11.24
C ASP A 43 -23.45 5.94 11.83
N LEU A 44 -22.14 5.96 11.58
CA LEU A 44 -21.23 4.91 12.01
C LEU A 44 -21.07 4.97 13.54
N GLU A 45 -21.29 3.85 14.23
CA GLU A 45 -20.97 3.73 15.66
C GLU A 45 -19.47 3.85 15.94
N ARG A 46 -18.65 3.45 14.97
CA ARG A 46 -17.19 3.57 14.98
C ARG A 46 -16.70 3.80 13.56
N PHE A 47 -15.75 4.70 13.38
CA PHE A 47 -15.09 4.91 12.09
C PHE A 47 -14.28 3.67 11.68
N PRO A 48 -14.59 3.03 10.53
CA PRO A 48 -13.74 1.97 9.99
C PRO A 48 -12.31 2.47 9.82
N VAL A 49 -11.34 1.64 10.13
CA VAL A 49 -9.90 1.98 10.00
C VAL A 49 -9.24 1.28 8.82
N ASP A 50 -10.05 0.65 7.96
CA ASP A 50 -9.64 0.10 6.68
C ASP A 50 -9.91 1.14 5.57
N PRO A 51 -8.88 1.67 4.90
CA PRO A 51 -9.02 2.61 3.79
C PRO A 51 -9.92 2.14 2.67
N LEU A 52 -10.07 0.82 2.46
CA LEU A 52 -10.94 0.30 1.41
C LEU A 52 -12.41 0.71 1.60
N PHE A 53 -12.84 1.01 2.82
CA PHE A 53 -14.18 1.55 3.09
C PHE A 53 -14.37 2.97 2.50
N TYR A 54 -13.31 3.74 2.35
CA TYR A 54 -13.34 5.15 1.94
C TYR A 54 -12.81 5.38 0.53
N LEU A 55 -12.50 4.30 -0.18
CA LEU A 55 -11.96 4.29 -1.53
C LEU A 55 -12.95 3.58 -2.47
N PRO A 56 -12.82 3.76 -3.79
CA PRO A 56 -13.68 3.09 -4.74
C PRO A 56 -13.75 1.56 -4.51
N PRO A 57 -14.88 0.92 -4.82
CA PRO A 57 -15.98 1.46 -5.64
C PRO A 57 -16.90 2.47 -4.91
N ASP A 58 -17.62 3.30 -5.67
CA ASP A 58 -18.50 4.40 -5.21
C ASP A 58 -19.64 3.96 -4.26
N ASP A 59 -19.29 3.57 -3.05
CA ASP A 59 -20.21 3.17 -1.99
C ASP A 59 -20.43 4.30 -0.97
N ALA A 60 -21.17 4.00 0.09
CA ALA A 60 -21.52 4.98 1.12
C ALA A 60 -20.30 5.56 1.84
N GLY A 61 -19.24 4.77 2.04
CA GLY A 61 -18.02 5.21 2.72
C GLY A 61 -17.16 6.08 1.80
N TYR A 62 -17.04 5.73 0.52
CA TYR A 62 -16.40 6.59 -0.48
C TYR A 62 -17.11 7.93 -0.64
N ALA A 63 -18.45 7.93 -0.74
CA ALA A 63 -19.25 9.15 -0.83
C ALA A 63 -19.07 10.03 0.42
N MET A 64 -19.05 9.42 1.61
CA MET A 64 -18.77 10.12 2.87
C MET A 64 -17.37 10.77 2.84
N ALA A 65 -16.34 10.03 2.44
CA ALA A 65 -14.98 10.55 2.37
C ALA A 65 -14.89 11.76 1.43
N ARG A 66 -15.51 11.69 0.24
CA ARG A 66 -15.56 12.82 -0.69
C ARG A 66 -16.26 14.04 -0.08
N ARG A 67 -17.41 13.83 0.57
CA ARG A 67 -18.15 14.91 1.21
C ARG A 67 -17.36 15.59 2.32
N LEU A 68 -16.66 14.82 3.14
CA LEU A 68 -15.80 15.33 4.20
C LEU A 68 -14.57 16.06 3.63
N LYS A 69 -13.98 15.57 2.54
CA LYS A 69 -12.89 16.24 1.84
C LYS A 69 -13.30 17.64 1.37
N GLU A 70 -14.43 17.73 0.67
CA GLU A 70 -15.00 19.00 0.17
C GLU A 70 -15.33 19.96 1.32
N PHE A 71 -15.91 19.43 2.41
CA PHE A 71 -16.19 20.21 3.61
C PHE A 71 -14.93 20.78 4.25
N TYR A 72 -13.89 19.95 4.44
CA TYR A 72 -12.60 20.38 4.98
C TYR A 72 -11.99 21.49 4.12
N GLU A 73 -11.92 21.28 2.80
CA GLU A 73 -11.36 22.26 1.86
C GLU A 73 -12.09 23.61 1.89
N SER A 74 -13.40 23.59 2.11
CA SER A 74 -14.23 24.81 2.12
C SER A 74 -14.29 25.52 3.47
N ASN A 75 -13.80 24.91 4.56
CA ASN A 75 -13.99 25.42 5.93
C ASN A 75 -12.71 25.47 6.77
N GLN A 76 -11.52 25.39 6.18
CA GLN A 76 -10.25 25.31 6.93
C GLN A 76 -10.14 26.39 8.03
N ASP A 77 -10.51 27.64 7.73
CA ASP A 77 -10.47 28.77 8.68
C ASP A 77 -11.38 28.62 9.92
N ARG A 78 -12.30 27.65 9.88
CA ARG A 78 -13.30 27.40 10.94
C ARG A 78 -13.02 26.11 11.71
N LEU A 79 -11.95 25.38 11.38
CA LEU A 79 -11.69 23.99 11.77
C LEU A 79 -10.43 23.84 12.64
N ASP A 80 -10.14 24.81 13.50
CA ASP A 80 -8.92 24.83 14.33
C ASP A 80 -9.12 24.37 15.79
N SER A 81 -10.36 24.16 16.26
CA SER A 81 -10.61 23.77 17.65
C SER A 81 -11.78 22.76 17.82
N PRO A 82 -11.51 21.52 18.31
CA PRO A 82 -10.19 20.94 18.56
C PRO A 82 -9.37 20.79 17.26
N PRO A 83 -8.03 20.67 17.34
CA PRO A 83 -7.20 20.54 16.14
C PRO A 83 -7.57 19.26 15.39
N ILE A 84 -8.20 19.42 14.22
CA ILE A 84 -8.53 18.31 13.30
C ILE A 84 -7.29 17.88 12.50
N THR A 85 -6.33 18.79 12.37
CA THR A 85 -5.07 18.59 11.66
C THR A 85 -3.97 18.22 12.65
N LEU A 86 -3.26 17.13 12.34
CA LEU A 86 -2.11 16.61 13.09
C LEU A 86 -0.87 16.67 12.21
N GLY A 87 0.28 17.07 12.75
CA GLY A 87 1.56 16.96 12.04
C GLY A 87 1.90 15.48 11.79
N VAL A 88 2.37 15.13 10.61
CA VAL A 88 2.69 13.73 10.27
C VAL A 88 3.73 13.13 11.23
N GLU A 89 4.65 13.95 11.72
CA GLU A 89 5.69 13.61 12.70
C GLU A 89 5.15 13.32 14.10
N THR A 90 3.92 13.73 14.39
CA THR A 90 3.27 13.52 15.69
C THR A 90 2.50 12.21 15.78
N VAL A 91 2.36 11.50 14.64
CA VAL A 91 1.64 10.22 14.55
C VAL A 91 2.54 9.11 14.03
N LYS A 92 2.23 7.87 14.37
CA LYS A 92 2.88 6.72 13.72
C LYS A 92 2.08 6.32 12.49
N MET A 93 2.64 6.52 11.30
CA MET A 93 2.03 6.05 10.06
C MET A 93 1.98 4.52 10.03
N LEU A 94 0.91 3.98 9.44
CA LEU A 94 0.72 2.54 9.29
C LEU A 94 0.56 2.17 7.82
N LYS A 95 0.88 0.93 7.47
CA LYS A 95 0.64 0.43 6.12
C LYS A 95 -0.84 0.62 5.71
N PRO A 96 -1.11 0.97 4.44
CA PRO A 96 -2.44 1.36 3.99
C PRO A 96 -3.45 0.22 4.09
N VAL A 97 -3.06 -1.01 3.73
CA VAL A 97 -3.92 -2.18 3.88
C VAL A 97 -3.49 -2.94 5.14
N PRO A 98 -4.35 -3.07 6.17
CA PRO A 98 -3.96 -3.70 7.45
C PRO A 98 -3.55 -5.16 7.30
N GLU A 99 -4.35 -5.94 6.56
CA GLU A 99 -4.18 -7.38 6.42
C GLU A 99 -4.44 -7.84 4.99
N PRO A 100 -3.58 -7.48 4.02
CA PRO A 100 -3.73 -7.94 2.65
C PRO A 100 -3.56 -9.46 2.62
N LYS A 101 -4.53 -10.15 2.00
CA LYS A 101 -4.54 -11.63 1.93
C LYS A 101 -3.62 -12.15 0.81
N LYS A 102 -3.22 -11.29 -0.13
CA LYS A 102 -2.28 -11.60 -1.20
C LYS A 102 -1.42 -10.38 -1.49
N LEU A 103 -0.14 -10.61 -1.74
CA LEU A 103 0.78 -9.64 -2.32
C LEU A 103 1.41 -10.29 -3.55
N ILE A 104 1.06 -9.77 -4.73
CA ILE A 104 1.47 -10.28 -6.03
C ILE A 104 2.38 -9.25 -6.67
N LEU A 105 3.55 -9.68 -7.10
CA LEU A 105 4.56 -8.84 -7.73
C LEU A 105 4.79 -9.31 -9.17
N LEU A 106 5.29 -8.39 -10.00
CA LEU A 106 5.52 -8.58 -11.41
C LEU A 106 6.99 -8.36 -11.73
N ALA A 107 7.71 -9.40 -12.12
CA ALA A 107 9.10 -9.26 -12.53
C ALA A 107 9.20 -8.79 -13.99
N GLY A 108 10.05 -7.79 -14.25
CA GLY A 108 10.36 -7.30 -15.61
C GLY A 108 9.19 -6.59 -16.31
N ASN A 109 8.28 -5.95 -15.57
CA ASN A 109 7.09 -5.33 -16.16
C ASN A 109 7.32 -3.91 -16.70
N TYR A 110 8.36 -3.21 -16.23
CA TYR A 110 8.78 -1.90 -16.74
C TYR A 110 9.75 -2.08 -17.90
N ALA A 111 9.35 -1.67 -19.10
CA ALA A 111 10.13 -1.87 -20.32
C ALA A 111 11.50 -1.17 -20.26
N GLU A 112 11.56 0.00 -19.61
CA GLU A 112 12.81 0.73 -19.42
C GLU A 112 13.79 -0.03 -18.51
N HIS A 113 13.32 -0.63 -17.41
CA HIS A 113 14.14 -1.45 -16.53
C HIS A 113 14.67 -2.74 -17.23
N VAL A 114 13.88 -3.34 -18.11
CA VAL A 114 14.31 -4.49 -18.93
C VAL A 114 15.44 -4.08 -19.87
N ALA A 115 15.32 -2.91 -20.51
CA ALA A 115 16.37 -2.36 -21.37
C ALA A 115 17.66 -2.01 -20.58
N GLU A 116 17.53 -1.45 -19.37
CA GLU A 116 18.66 -1.16 -18.47
C GLU A 116 19.43 -2.43 -18.05
N SER A 117 18.72 -3.54 -17.88
CA SER A 117 19.31 -4.83 -17.53
C SER A 117 20.00 -5.52 -18.73
N GLY A 118 19.90 -4.95 -19.93
CA GLY A 118 20.47 -5.49 -21.17
C GLY A 118 19.63 -6.59 -21.83
N ASP A 119 18.39 -6.79 -21.38
CA ASP A 119 17.46 -7.78 -21.92
C ASP A 119 16.58 -7.16 -23.02
N GLU A 120 16.12 -7.99 -23.97
CA GLU A 120 15.15 -7.56 -24.98
C GLU A 120 13.76 -7.38 -24.35
N ILE A 121 13.12 -6.25 -24.60
CA ILE A 121 11.75 -5.97 -24.13
C ILE A 121 10.80 -7.00 -24.76
N PRO A 122 10.17 -7.87 -23.96
CA PRO A 122 9.27 -8.87 -24.50
C PRO A 122 8.03 -8.21 -25.11
N ASP A 123 7.61 -8.66 -26.30
CA ASP A 123 6.37 -8.19 -26.91
C ASP A 123 5.17 -8.64 -26.06
N LYS A 124 4.56 -7.69 -25.35
CA LYS A 124 3.43 -7.92 -24.44
C LYS A 124 2.17 -8.47 -25.14
N ARG A 125 2.13 -8.53 -26.48
CA ARG A 125 1.08 -9.23 -27.24
C ARG A 125 1.25 -10.75 -27.23
N PHE A 126 2.48 -11.23 -27.05
CA PHE A 126 2.84 -12.65 -27.12
C PHE A 126 3.35 -13.21 -25.78
N THR A 127 3.39 -12.38 -24.74
CA THR A 127 3.85 -12.76 -23.41
C THR A 127 3.10 -11.98 -22.34
N TYR A 128 3.31 -12.35 -21.08
CA TYR A 128 2.79 -11.66 -19.90
C TYR A 128 3.90 -11.58 -18.84
N PRO A 129 3.83 -10.62 -17.89
CA PRO A 129 4.84 -10.48 -16.86
C PRO A 129 4.95 -11.76 -16.00
N TYR A 130 6.16 -12.06 -15.52
CA TYR A 130 6.33 -13.14 -14.56
C TYR A 130 5.75 -12.74 -13.21
N PHE A 131 4.85 -13.55 -12.68
CA PHE A 131 4.28 -13.34 -11.37
C PHE A 131 5.04 -14.09 -10.30
N PHE A 132 5.25 -13.44 -9.17
CA PHE A 132 5.66 -14.08 -7.93
C PHE A 132 4.90 -13.47 -6.75
N MET A 133 5.02 -14.07 -5.58
CA MET A 133 4.33 -13.62 -4.38
C MET A 133 5.34 -13.42 -3.26
N LYS A 134 5.08 -12.43 -2.41
CA LYS A 134 5.73 -12.29 -1.10
C LYS A 134 4.69 -12.54 0.00
N PRO A 135 5.02 -13.22 1.11
CA PRO A 135 4.10 -13.40 2.22
C PRO A 135 3.76 -12.07 2.89
N PRO A 136 2.53 -11.54 2.75
CA PRO A 136 2.20 -10.20 3.21
C PRO A 136 2.36 -10.03 4.73
N SER A 137 2.16 -11.09 5.50
CA SER A 137 2.21 -11.06 6.96
C SER A 137 3.62 -10.82 7.53
N THR A 138 4.68 -11.12 6.77
CA THR A 138 6.06 -10.96 7.25
C THR A 138 6.87 -9.99 6.43
N THR A 139 6.54 -9.78 5.16
CA THR A 139 7.30 -8.87 4.29
C THR A 139 6.82 -7.42 4.38
N LEU A 140 5.52 -7.18 4.59
CA LEU A 140 4.97 -5.82 4.67
C LEU A 140 5.17 -5.22 6.07
N THR A 141 5.80 -4.06 6.13
CA THR A 141 5.99 -3.30 7.37
C THR A 141 5.19 -2.01 7.36
N ASP A 142 5.10 -1.35 8.50
CA ASP A 142 4.63 0.04 8.54
C ASP A 142 5.76 0.96 7.99
N PRO A 143 5.44 2.18 7.52
CA PRO A 143 6.45 3.16 7.17
C PRO A 143 7.45 3.39 8.30
N ASP A 144 8.70 3.69 7.93
CA ASP A 144 9.83 3.94 8.84
C ASP A 144 10.29 2.75 9.70
N GLU A 145 9.69 1.57 9.54
CA GLU A 145 10.20 0.34 10.16
C GLU A 145 11.48 -0.14 9.45
N PRO A 146 12.45 -0.70 10.21
CA PRO A 146 13.73 -1.11 9.65
C PRO A 146 13.59 -2.35 8.75
N ILE A 147 14.39 -2.38 7.68
CA ILE A 147 14.60 -3.58 6.87
C ILE A 147 15.59 -4.51 7.60
N LEU A 148 15.16 -5.73 7.89
CA LEU A 148 15.92 -6.78 8.54
C LEU A 148 16.88 -7.44 7.53
N ILE A 149 18.13 -7.02 7.55
CA ILE A 149 19.17 -7.56 6.66
C ILE A 149 19.50 -9.02 7.04
N PRO A 150 19.34 -10.00 6.12
CA PRO A 150 19.64 -11.40 6.39
C PRO A 150 21.15 -11.65 6.52
N LYS A 151 21.52 -12.55 7.44
CA LYS A 151 22.92 -12.92 7.68
C LYS A 151 23.55 -13.74 6.55
N THR A 152 22.75 -14.31 5.66
CA THR A 152 23.21 -15.17 4.57
C THR A 152 24.03 -14.41 3.53
N SER A 153 23.62 -13.18 3.21
CA SER A 153 24.20 -12.36 2.14
C SER A 153 24.00 -10.86 2.42
N PRO A 154 24.47 -10.33 3.57
CA PRO A 154 24.11 -8.99 4.03
C PRO A 154 24.58 -7.87 3.10
N SER A 155 25.60 -8.11 2.29
CA SER A 155 26.18 -7.13 1.36
C SER A 155 25.56 -7.15 -0.04
N CYS A 156 24.54 -7.99 -0.27
CA CYS A 156 23.87 -8.13 -1.56
C CYS A 156 22.37 -7.79 -1.51
N VAL A 157 21.93 -7.14 -0.43
CA VAL A 157 20.57 -6.62 -0.35
C VAL A 157 20.49 -5.34 -1.16
N ASP A 158 19.49 -5.27 -2.01
CA ASP A 158 19.19 -4.14 -2.88
C ASP A 158 17.68 -3.90 -2.94
N TRP A 159 17.26 -2.76 -3.47
CA TRP A 159 15.87 -2.32 -3.46
C TRP A 159 15.41 -1.77 -4.81
N GLU A 160 14.12 -1.94 -5.08
CA GLU A 160 13.44 -1.42 -6.28
C GLU A 160 12.20 -0.64 -5.81
N VAL A 161 12.03 0.61 -6.27
CA VAL A 161 10.79 1.36 -6.01
C VAL A 161 9.73 0.90 -7.00
N GLU A 162 8.58 0.52 -6.47
CA GLU A 162 7.46 -0.03 -7.22
C GLU A 162 6.18 0.78 -7.01
N LEU A 163 5.32 0.79 -8.04
CA LEU A 163 3.93 1.26 -7.92
C LEU A 163 3.03 0.06 -7.63
N ALA A 164 2.43 0.03 -6.44
CA ALA A 164 1.48 -1.01 -6.05
C ALA A 164 0.04 -0.58 -6.31
N ALA A 165 -0.72 -1.40 -7.04
CA ALA A 165 -2.17 -1.24 -7.18
C ALA A 165 -2.90 -1.94 -6.02
N VAL A 166 -3.76 -1.21 -5.32
CA VAL A 166 -4.60 -1.75 -4.25
C VAL A 166 -5.94 -2.17 -4.84
N ILE A 167 -6.28 -3.46 -4.73
CA ILE A 167 -7.53 -4.02 -5.24
C ILE A 167 -8.64 -3.84 -4.20
N GLY A 168 -9.66 -3.04 -4.52
CA GLY A 168 -10.82 -2.82 -3.64
C GLY A 168 -11.99 -3.75 -3.91
N ARG A 169 -12.16 -4.18 -5.17
CA ARG A 169 -13.22 -5.09 -5.58
C ARG A 169 -12.65 -6.42 -6.04
N GLY A 170 -13.03 -7.51 -5.37
CA GLY A 170 -12.69 -8.86 -5.80
C GLY A 170 -13.35 -9.25 -7.13
N GLY A 171 -12.90 -10.35 -7.73
CA GLY A 171 -13.49 -10.89 -8.94
C GLY A 171 -12.66 -12.05 -9.51
N LYS A 172 -13.20 -12.71 -10.54
CA LYS A 172 -12.53 -13.77 -11.32
C LYS A 172 -12.88 -13.57 -12.78
N HIS A 173 -11.95 -13.91 -13.68
CA HIS A 173 -12.15 -13.76 -15.13
C HIS A 173 -12.60 -12.36 -15.55
N ILE A 174 -12.08 -11.34 -14.88
CA ILE A 174 -12.35 -9.93 -15.17
C ILE A 174 -11.77 -9.62 -16.55
N ARG A 175 -12.57 -9.00 -17.43
CA ARG A 175 -12.07 -8.58 -18.75
C ARG A 175 -11.07 -7.45 -18.58
N ALA A 176 -10.09 -7.37 -19.47
CA ALA A 176 -9.02 -6.36 -19.37
C ALA A 176 -9.56 -4.91 -19.31
N GLU A 177 -10.61 -4.59 -20.07
CA GLU A 177 -11.24 -3.27 -20.08
C GLU A 177 -11.97 -2.92 -18.77
N ASP A 178 -12.37 -3.91 -17.99
CA ASP A 178 -13.05 -3.72 -16.71
C ASP A 178 -12.04 -3.68 -15.53
N ALA A 179 -10.77 -4.00 -15.76
CA ALA A 179 -9.78 -4.23 -14.71
C ALA A 179 -9.57 -3.01 -13.78
N LEU A 180 -9.51 -1.80 -14.33
CA LEU A 180 -9.31 -0.58 -13.53
C LEU A 180 -10.49 -0.27 -12.60
N SER A 181 -11.70 -0.75 -12.91
CA SER A 181 -12.85 -0.59 -12.01
C SER A 181 -12.74 -1.40 -10.71
N HIS A 182 -11.76 -2.30 -10.63
CA HIS A 182 -11.46 -3.08 -9.42
C HIS A 182 -10.35 -2.48 -8.55
N VAL A 183 -9.64 -1.46 -9.04
CA VAL A 183 -8.54 -0.79 -8.32
C VAL A 183 -9.12 0.30 -7.43
N ALA A 184 -8.90 0.20 -6.12
CA ALA A 184 -9.29 1.23 -5.14
C ALA A 184 -8.31 2.41 -5.12
N GLY A 185 -7.05 2.16 -5.43
CA GLY A 185 -6.02 3.18 -5.43
C GLY A 185 -4.64 2.61 -5.66
N TYR A 186 -3.64 3.47 -5.45
CA TYR A 186 -2.24 3.13 -5.63
C TYR A 186 -1.44 3.56 -4.42
N THR A 187 -0.35 2.85 -4.16
CA THR A 187 0.63 3.19 -3.13
C THR A 187 2.03 2.86 -3.63
N ILE A 188 3.05 3.29 -2.90
CA ILE A 188 4.44 2.94 -3.16
C ILE A 188 4.73 1.65 -2.41
N LEU A 189 5.54 0.78 -3.00
CA LEU A 189 6.09 -0.40 -2.36
C LEU A 189 7.58 -0.48 -2.70
N ILE A 190 8.40 -0.95 -1.77
CA ILE A 190 9.81 -1.22 -2.06
C ILE A 190 10.02 -2.72 -2.21
N ASP A 191 10.36 -3.19 -3.41
CA ASP A 191 10.71 -4.60 -3.66
C ASP A 191 12.17 -4.85 -3.28
N VAL A 192 12.39 -5.12 -1.99
CA VAL A 192 13.72 -5.47 -1.48
C VAL A 192 14.07 -6.90 -1.90
N SER A 193 15.32 -7.10 -2.28
CA SER A 193 15.83 -8.36 -2.83
C SER A 193 17.22 -8.69 -2.30
N ASP A 194 17.46 -9.94 -1.90
CA ASP A 194 18.79 -10.50 -1.72
C ASP A 194 19.27 -11.09 -3.05
N ARG A 195 20.23 -10.41 -3.69
CA ARG A 195 20.70 -10.74 -5.03
C ARG A 195 21.73 -11.88 -5.07
N CYS A 196 22.30 -12.27 -3.92
CA CYS A 196 23.35 -13.28 -3.83
C CYS A 196 22.94 -14.52 -3.04
N LEU A 197 21.65 -14.66 -2.70
CA LEU A 197 21.19 -15.71 -1.81
C LEU A 197 21.61 -17.09 -2.32
N ARG A 198 22.37 -17.80 -1.48
CA ARG A 198 22.74 -19.20 -1.69
C ARG A 198 22.83 -19.90 -0.35
N LEU A 199 21.75 -20.58 0.04
CA LEU A 199 21.60 -21.16 1.39
C LEU A 199 22.69 -22.18 1.76
N ASN A 200 23.14 -22.99 0.79
CA ASN A 200 24.23 -23.93 0.99
C ASN A 200 25.29 -23.73 -0.11
N PRO A 201 26.42 -23.07 0.21
CA PRO A 201 27.52 -22.88 -0.73
C PRO A 201 28.09 -24.18 -1.29
N MET A 202 28.02 -25.27 -0.51
CA MET A 202 28.54 -26.59 -0.88
C MET A 202 27.55 -27.44 -1.68
N ARG A 203 26.31 -26.97 -1.92
CA ARG A 203 25.33 -27.76 -2.67
C ARG A 203 25.81 -28.01 -4.10
N LYS A 204 25.55 -29.22 -4.60
CA LYS A 204 25.67 -29.52 -6.02
C LYS A 204 24.55 -28.80 -6.78
N PRO A 205 24.82 -28.10 -7.90
CA PRO A 205 23.80 -27.38 -8.64
C PRO A 205 22.69 -28.29 -9.15
N ARG A 206 21.44 -27.86 -9.00
CA ARG A 206 20.25 -28.49 -9.61
C ARG A 206 19.59 -27.52 -10.58
N PRO A 207 18.90 -28.00 -11.63
CA PRO A 207 18.32 -27.12 -12.65
C PRO A 207 17.39 -26.01 -12.14
N LYS A 208 16.66 -26.25 -11.04
CA LYS A 208 15.70 -25.28 -10.48
C LYS A 208 16.28 -24.34 -9.42
N ASP A 209 17.53 -24.56 -9.01
CA ASP A 209 18.11 -23.87 -7.87
C ASP A 209 18.19 -22.35 -8.07
N ARG A 210 18.51 -21.88 -9.28
CA ARG A 210 18.56 -20.44 -9.58
C ARG A 210 17.21 -19.77 -9.37
N PHE A 211 16.12 -20.41 -9.80
CA PHE A 211 14.77 -19.88 -9.65
C PHE A 211 14.34 -19.82 -8.18
N PHE A 212 14.59 -20.89 -7.40
CA PHE A 212 14.20 -20.91 -6.00
C PHE A 212 15.08 -20.03 -5.12
N ASP A 213 16.38 -19.89 -5.43
CA ASP A 213 17.24 -18.92 -4.73
C ASP A 213 16.78 -17.49 -4.99
N TRP A 214 16.46 -17.15 -6.25
CA TRP A 214 15.89 -15.85 -6.59
C TRP A 214 14.58 -15.60 -5.83
N LEU A 215 13.67 -16.57 -5.83
CA LEU A 215 12.38 -16.46 -5.14
C LEU A 215 12.57 -16.32 -3.62
N HIS A 216 13.50 -17.07 -3.02
CA HIS A 216 13.82 -16.96 -1.61
C HIS A 216 14.42 -15.59 -1.25
N GLY A 217 15.27 -15.04 -2.14
CA GLY A 217 15.85 -13.72 -1.95
C GLY A 217 14.84 -12.59 -2.01
N LYS A 218 13.65 -12.83 -2.59
CA LYS A 218 12.57 -11.83 -2.67
C LYS A 218 11.76 -11.71 -1.38
N TRP A 219 11.66 -12.75 -0.54
CA TRP A 219 10.64 -12.80 0.51
C TRP A 219 11.15 -12.97 1.94
N HIS A 220 12.34 -12.46 2.24
CA HIS A 220 12.76 -12.29 3.62
C HIS A 220 11.79 -11.37 4.38
N ASP A 221 11.74 -11.50 5.70
CA ASP A 221 10.94 -10.61 6.54
C ASP A 221 11.33 -9.16 6.26
N SER A 222 10.36 -8.23 6.28
CA SER A 222 10.50 -6.80 5.95
C SER A 222 10.94 -6.44 4.52
N PHE A 223 10.91 -7.38 3.55
CA PHE A 223 11.34 -7.09 2.17
C PHE A 223 10.27 -6.47 1.26
N ALA A 224 9.20 -5.93 1.84
CA ALA A 224 8.17 -5.19 1.11
C ALA A 224 7.62 -4.02 1.94
N PRO A 225 8.45 -3.08 2.42
CA PRO A 225 7.93 -1.91 3.13
C PRO A 225 7.07 -1.03 2.22
#